data_AF-A0A9E0U663-F1
#
_entry.id   AF-A0A9E0U663-F1
#
_cell.length_a   1.000
_cell.length_b   1.000
_cell.length_c   1.000
_cell.angle_alpha   90.00
_cell.angle_beta   90.00
_cell.angle_gamma   90.00
#
_symmetry.space_group_name_H-M   'P 1'
#
loop_
_entity.id
_entity.type
_entity.pdbx_description
1 polymer ?
#
loop_
_entity_poly.entity_id
_entity_poly.type
_entity_poly.pdbx_seq_one_letter_code
_entity_poly.pdbx_strand_id
1 'polypeptide(L)'
;MEVKSQMLVLGAKFFKGTVEGSQSHDFTKLFVSMPVSEKEAETYGKCGCDAIEMRFGLSDEYHKLKHLTFPVQAELSLKLTTDGYEVTGFRALAASAVAKAA
;
A
#
# COMPACT_ATOMS: atom_id res chain seq x y z
N MET A 1 -11.27 -9.86 -11.19
CA MET A 1 -10.24 -10.84 -10.78
C MET A 1 -9.53 -10.26 -9.57
N GLU A 2 -9.34 -11.06 -8.52
CA GLU A 2 -8.59 -10.68 -7.32
C GLU A 2 -7.26 -11.43 -7.34
N VAL A 3 -6.15 -10.71 -7.21
CA VAL A 3 -4.78 -11.24 -7.21
C VAL A 3 -4.22 -11.04 -5.81
N LYS A 4 -3.76 -12.12 -5.19
CA LYS A 4 -3.04 -12.03 -3.92
C LYS A 4 -1.56 -11.89 -4.18
N SER A 5 -0.92 -10.94 -3.53
CA SER A 5 0.52 -10.71 -3.67
C SER A 5 1.13 -10.30 -2.34
N GLN A 6 2.33 -10.80 -2.09
CA GLN A 6 3.07 -10.52 -0.87
C GLN A 6 3.99 -9.32 -1.11
N MET A 7 3.80 -8.25 -0.35
CA MET A 7 4.53 -7.01 -0.51
C MET A 7 4.96 -6.45 0.85
N LEU A 8 6.02 -5.64 0.83
CA LEU A 8 6.44 -4.91 2.02
C LEU A 8 5.61 -3.63 2.11
N VAL A 9 4.77 -3.54 3.14
CA VAL A 9 3.97 -2.35 3.40
C VAL A 9 4.78 -1.41 4.28
N LEU A 10 5.07 -0.23 3.74
CA LEU A 10 5.87 0.81 4.40
C LEU A 10 5.04 1.64 5.37
N GLY A 11 3.74 1.78 5.09
CA GLY A 11 2.82 2.53 5.94
C GLY A 11 1.44 2.66 5.32
N ALA A 12 0.58 3.41 6.00
CA ALA A 12 -0.77 3.71 5.55
C ALA A 12 -1.11 5.17 5.85
N LYS A 13 -1.97 5.78 5.03
CA LYS A 13 -2.54 7.11 5.27
C LYS A 13 -4.02 7.06 4.97
N PHE A 14 -4.84 7.59 5.87
CA PHE A 14 -6.25 7.82 5.58
C PHE A 14 -6.52 9.30 5.30
N PHE A 15 -7.60 9.54 4.58
CA PHE A 15 -8.20 10.85 4.44
C PHE A 15 -9.70 10.71 4.69
N LYS A 16 -10.20 11.53 5.61
CA LYS A 16 -11.63 11.65 5.90
C LYS A 16 -11.96 13.12 6.02
N GLY A 17 -12.58 13.68 4.99
CA GLY A 17 -12.88 15.10 4.94
C GLY A 17 -13.81 15.46 3.79
N THR A 18 -14.45 16.61 3.95
CA THR A 18 -15.27 17.25 2.91
C THR A 18 -14.41 18.23 2.14
N VAL A 19 -14.37 18.10 0.82
CA VAL A 19 -13.80 19.14 -0.06
C VAL A 19 -14.93 20.12 -0.39
N GLU A 20 -14.66 21.42 -0.31
CA GLU A 20 -15.64 22.49 -0.56
C GLU A 20 -16.38 22.26 -1.87
N GLY A 21 -17.65 21.85 -1.79
CA GLY A 21 -18.51 21.75 -2.96
C GLY A 21 -19.56 20.66 -2.95
N SER A 22 -19.26 19.39 -2.61
CA SER A 22 -20.36 18.37 -2.61
C SER A 22 -20.07 16.95 -2.11
N GLN A 23 -18.83 16.51 -1.87
CA GLN A 23 -18.59 15.09 -1.55
C GLN A 23 -17.68 14.89 -0.35
N SER A 24 -18.17 14.11 0.62
CA SER A 24 -17.36 13.54 1.70
C SER A 24 -16.46 12.47 1.11
N HIS A 25 -15.14 12.71 1.15
CA HIS A 25 -14.15 11.74 0.72
C HIS A 25 -13.65 10.98 1.94
N ASP A 26 -13.84 9.67 1.90
CA ASP A 26 -13.30 8.74 2.89
C ASP A 26 -12.53 7.66 2.14
N PHE A 27 -11.21 7.60 2.35
CA PHE A 27 -10.36 6.56 1.81
C PHE A 27 -9.12 6.32 2.66
N THR A 28 -8.63 5.09 2.64
CA THR A 28 -7.27 4.75 3.09
C THR A 28 -6.39 4.44 1.88
N LYS A 29 -5.11 4.80 1.97
CA LYS A 29 -4.06 4.43 1.04
C LYS A 29 -2.97 3.68 1.78
N LEU A 30 -2.40 2.67 1.15
CA LEU A 30 -1.22 1.93 1.59
C LEU A 30 -0.03 2.35 0.75
N PHE A 31 1.12 2.50 1.40
CA PHE A 31 2.41 2.66 0.75
C PHE A 31 3.08 1.30 0.71
N VAL A 32 3.27 0.75 -0.49
CA VAL A 32 3.91 -0.54 -0.69
C VAL A 32 5.23 -0.37 -1.41
N SER A 33 6.22 -1.14 -1.01
CA SER A 33 7.49 -1.23 -1.71
C SER A 33 7.37 -2.24 -2.85
N MET A 34 7.66 -1.80 -4.08
CA MET A 34 7.79 -2.66 -5.23
C MET A 34 9.22 -2.59 -5.79
N PRO A 35 9.83 -3.73 -6.15
CA PRO A 35 11.12 -3.72 -6.81
C PRO A 35 11.01 -3.03 -8.17
N VAL A 36 11.97 -2.17 -8.47
CA VAL A 36 12.08 -1.56 -9.80
C VAL A 36 12.41 -2.65 -10.81
N SER A 37 11.65 -2.70 -11.91
CA SER A 37 11.91 -3.66 -12.99
C SER A 37 13.18 -3.30 -13.77
N GLU A 38 13.87 -4.29 -14.35
CA GLU A 38 15.08 -4.05 -15.16
C GLU A 38 14.83 -3.04 -16.28
N LYS A 39 13.66 -3.12 -16.92
CA LYS A 39 13.22 -2.17 -17.94
C LYS A 39 13.12 -0.74 -17.41
N GLU A 40 12.58 -0.54 -16.21
CA GLU A 40 12.51 0.78 -15.59
C GLU A 40 13.87 1.30 -15.14
N ALA A 41 14.76 0.40 -14.70
CA ALA A 41 16.13 0.75 -14.36
C ALA A 41 16.90 1.25 -15.60
N GLU A 42 16.80 0.54 -16.73
CA GLU A 42 17.46 0.92 -17.98
C GLU A 42 16.83 2.15 -18.64
N THR A 43 15.50 2.28 -18.62
CA THR A 43 14.80 3.36 -19.32
C THR A 43 14.77 4.66 -18.53
N TYR A 44 14.62 4.60 -17.21
CA TYR A 44 14.39 5.77 -16.36
C TYR A 44 15.47 5.97 -15.28
N GLY A 45 16.52 5.14 -15.26
CA GLY A 45 17.62 5.27 -14.29
C GLY A 45 17.19 5.02 -12.84
N LYS A 46 16.12 4.26 -12.61
CA LYS A 46 15.62 3.92 -11.27
C LYS A 46 16.42 2.78 -10.65
N CYS A 47 16.60 2.78 -9.33
CA CYS A 47 17.31 1.70 -8.61
C CYS A 47 16.66 1.41 -7.25
N GLY A 48 16.79 0.16 -6.78
CA GLY A 48 16.22 -0.29 -5.52
C GLY A 48 14.72 -0.61 -5.61
N CYS A 49 13.92 -0.02 -4.73
CA CYS A 49 12.48 -0.22 -4.68
C CYS A 49 11.73 1.10 -4.74
N ASP A 50 10.66 1.15 -5.53
CA ASP A 50 9.72 2.26 -5.58
C ASP A 50 8.65 2.11 -4.51
N ALA A 51 8.17 3.24 -3.99
CA ALA A 51 7.02 3.30 -3.11
C ALA A 51 5.76 3.63 -3.93
N ILE A 52 4.81 2.70 -3.96
CA ILE A 52 3.55 2.86 -4.70
C ILE A 52 2.41 3.09 -3.70
N GLU A 53 1.57 4.07 -4.00
CA GLU A 53 0.33 4.31 -3.27
C GLU A 53 -0.80 3.46 -3.86
N MET A 54 -1.44 2.63 -3.02
CA MET A 54 -2.60 1.84 -3.40
C MET A 54 -3.79 2.17 -2.52
N ARG A 55 -4.99 2.27 -3.07
CA ARG A 55 -6.20 2.52 -2.28
C ARG A 55 -6.61 1.26 -1.51
N PHE A 56 -6.96 1.40 -0.25
CA PHE A 56 -7.35 0.31 0.64
C PHE A 56 -8.63 0.66 1.40
N GLY A 57 -9.76 0.66 0.70
CA GLY A 57 -11.07 0.93 1.31
C GLY A 57 -11.16 2.31 2.00
N LEU A 58 -11.83 2.32 3.16
CA LEU A 58 -12.16 3.51 3.95
C LEU A 58 -11.19 3.74 5.12
N SER A 59 -11.34 4.86 5.82
CA SER A 59 -10.56 5.24 7.02
C SER A 59 -10.57 4.21 8.15
N ASP A 60 -11.62 3.39 8.25
CA ASP A 60 -11.72 2.32 9.25
C ASP A 60 -10.60 1.28 9.10
N GLU A 61 -10.15 1.02 7.87
CA GLU A 61 -9.05 0.09 7.62
C GLU A 61 -7.73 0.61 8.18
N TYR A 62 -7.46 1.91 8.08
CA TYR A 62 -6.29 2.52 8.71
C TYR A 62 -6.32 2.34 10.23
N HIS A 63 -7.48 2.46 10.87
CA HIS A 63 -7.61 2.26 12.31
C HIS A 63 -7.28 0.84 12.76
N LYS A 64 -7.46 -0.16 11.90
CA LYS A 64 -7.01 -1.55 12.15
C LYS A 64 -5.49 -1.69 12.00
N LEU A 65 -4.91 -0.95 11.05
CA LEU A 65 -3.49 -1.04 10.70
C LEU A 65 -2.55 -0.21 11.57
N LYS A 66 -3.03 0.91 12.16
CA LYS A 66 -2.20 1.87 12.90
C LYS A 66 -1.41 1.28 14.08
N HIS A 67 -1.81 0.10 14.56
CA HIS A 67 -1.18 -0.59 15.67
C HIS A 67 -0.05 -1.52 15.24
N LEU A 68 0.11 -1.77 13.95
CA LEU A 68 1.17 -2.60 13.41
C LEU A 68 2.51 -1.86 13.43
N THR A 69 3.60 -2.62 13.61
CA THR A 69 4.95 -2.09 13.45
C THR A 69 5.32 -2.10 11.98
N PHE A 70 5.50 -0.92 11.39
CA PHE A 70 5.93 -0.76 10.01
C PHE A 70 7.47 -0.61 9.92
N PRO A 71 8.08 -1.02 8.79
CA PRO A 71 7.46 -1.71 7.67
C PRO A 71 7.08 -3.16 8.00
N VAL A 72 5.98 -3.66 7.42
CA VAL A 72 5.43 -4.99 7.68
C VAL A 72 5.30 -5.78 6.38
N GLN A 73 5.72 -7.04 6.38
CA GLN A 73 5.44 -7.93 5.26
C GLN A 73 3.97 -8.34 5.33
N ALA A 74 3.21 -8.07 4.27
CA ALA A 74 1.79 -8.39 4.24
C ALA A 74 1.40 -9.04 2.89
N GLU A 75 0.44 -9.94 2.96
CA GLU A 75 -0.28 -10.42 1.79
C GLU A 75 -1.45 -9.45 1.52
N LEU A 76 -1.41 -8.82 0.35
CA LEU A 76 -2.44 -7.92 -0.13
C LEU A 76 -3.28 -8.62 -1.19
N SER A 77 -4.60 -8.56 -1.03
CA SER A 77 -5.54 -8.88 -2.09
C SER A 77 -5.75 -7.63 -2.94
N LEU A 78 -5.31 -7.68 -4.20
CA LEU A 78 -5.44 -6.61 -5.17
C LEU A 78 -6.56 -6.94 -6.15
N LYS A 79 -7.48 -6.01 -6.34
CA LYS A 79 -8.55 -6.08 -7.33
C LYS A 79 -8.28 -5.00 -8.39
N LEU A 80 -8.22 -5.42 -9.64
CA LEU A 80 -8.17 -4.48 -10.76
C LEU A 80 -9.56 -3.88 -10.97
N THR A 81 -9.67 -2.57 -10.82
CA THR A 81 -10.86 -1.76 -11.12
C THR A 81 -10.56 -0.85 -12.33
N THR A 82 -11.57 -0.12 -12.80
CA THR A 82 -11.41 0.87 -13.88
C THR A 82 -10.45 2.00 -13.52
N ASP A 83 -10.28 2.27 -12.22
CA ASP A 83 -9.44 3.36 -11.70
C ASP A 83 -8.03 2.88 -11.31
N GLY A 84 -7.75 1.58 -11.40
CA GLY A 84 -6.44 0.99 -11.12
C GLY A 84 -6.49 -0.21 -10.15
N TYR A 85 -5.40 -0.42 -9.42
CA TYR A 85 -5.33 -1.48 -8.41
C TYR A 85 -5.87 -0.99 -7.07
N GLU A 86 -6.91 -1.66 -6.58
CA GLU A 86 -7.49 -1.43 -5.27
C GLU A 86 -7.20 -2.63 -4.36
N VAL A 87 -6.72 -2.36 -3.16
CA VAL A 87 -6.50 -3.36 -2.13
C VAL A 87 -7.86 -3.68 -1.50
N THR A 88 -8.29 -4.93 -1.58
CA THR A 88 -9.54 -5.43 -0.97
C THR A 88 -9.30 -6.18 0.33
N GLY A 89 -8.07 -6.62 0.56
CA GLY A 89 -7.71 -7.39 1.75
C GLY A 89 -6.26 -7.15 2.15
N PHE A 90 -6.04 -7.06 3.46
CA PHE A 90 -4.72 -6.95 4.06
C PHE A 90 -4.55 -8.06 5.08
N ARG A 91 -3.46 -8.81 4.99
CA ARG A 91 -3.06 -9.79 6.00
C ARG A 91 -1.58 -9.65 6.31
N ALA A 92 -1.26 -9.21 7.52
CA ALA A 92 0.11 -9.21 7.99
C ALA A 92 0.65 -10.65 8.07
N LEU A 93 1.77 -10.90 7.41
CA LEU A 93 2.56 -12.11 7.57
C LEU A 93 3.51 -11.82 8.74
N ALA A 94 3.48 -12.65 9.79
CA ALA A 94 4.16 -12.37 11.05
C ALA A 94 5.60 -11.88 10.87
N ALA A 95 5.92 -10.75 11.53
CA ALA A 95 7.19 -10.05 11.64
C ALA A 95 8.26 -10.40 10.57
N SER A 96 8.31 -9.60 9.50
CA SER A 96 9.60 -9.41 8.83
C SER A 96 10.51 -8.67 9.80
N ALA A 97 11.54 -9.37 10.28
CA ALA A 97 12.63 -8.78 11.02
C ALA A 97 13.27 -7.72 10.11
N VAL A 98 12.93 -6.46 10.33
CA VAL A 98 13.67 -5.34 9.77
C VAL A 98 15.07 -5.45 10.34
N ALA A 99 16.00 -5.92 9.53
CA ALA A 99 17.42 -5.84 9.79
C ALA A 99 17.72 -4.36 10.06
N LYS A 100 17.93 -4.06 11.34
CA LYS A 100 18.45 -2.80 11.83
C LYS A 100 19.85 -2.68 11.23
N ALA A 101 19.98 -2.04 10.07
CA ALA A 101 21.27 -1.64 9.55
C ALA A 101 21.84 -0.61 10.54
N ALA A 102 22.81 -1.07 11.32
CA ALA A 102 23.61 -0.30 12.26
C ALA A 102 24.61 0.58 11.50
#